data_AF-A0A928CH11-F1
#
_entry.id   AF-A0A928CH11-F1
#
_cell.length_a   1.000
_cell.length_b   1.000
_cell.length_c   1.000
_cell.angle_alpha   90.00
_cell.angle_beta   90.00
_cell.angle_gamma   90.00
#
_symmetry.space_group_name_H-M   'P 1'
#
loop_
_entity.id
_entity.type
_entity.pdbx_description
1 polymer ?
#
loop_
_entity_poly.entity_id
_entity_poly.type
_entity_poly.pdbx_seq_one_letter_code
_entity_poly.pdbx_strand_id
1 'polypeptide(L)'
;QNLIPQELTPAQKSFVYADEADMLNVAMFGKTAREWREENPNLKGNIRDYASINQLICLSNMENLNAVFINEGLSQSERLVKLNKIAIQQMKVLENVDDKRFLKLTYSENS
;
A
#
# COMPACT_ATOMS: atom_id res chain seq x y z
N GLN A 1 10.45 3.68 -10.11
CA GLN A 1 9.14 3.71 -9.42
C GLN A 1 9.44 3.59 -7.94
N ASN A 2 8.92 4.48 -7.07
CA ASN A 2 9.14 4.35 -5.63
C ASN A 2 8.09 3.37 -5.09
N LEU A 3 8.51 2.16 -4.67
CA LEU A 3 7.58 1.11 -4.25
C LEU A 3 7.15 1.30 -2.78
N ILE A 4 7.95 2.02 -1.99
CA ILE A 4 7.61 2.38 -0.61
C ILE A 4 6.55 3.49 -0.61
N PRO A 5 5.40 3.29 0.05
CA PRO A 5 4.40 4.34 0.24
C PRO A 5 5.01 5.58 0.90
N GLN A 6 4.52 6.77 0.55
CA GLN A 6 4.90 7.97 1.26
C GLN A 6 4.09 8.12 2.55
N GLU A 7 4.64 8.86 3.50
CA GLU A 7 3.86 9.26 4.68
C GLU A 7 2.69 10.16 4.27
N LEU A 8 1.55 9.97 4.92
CA LEU A 8 0.35 10.75 4.64
C LEU A 8 0.54 12.23 4.96
N THR A 9 0.04 13.07 4.07
CA THR A 9 -0.10 14.51 4.29
C THR A 9 -1.12 14.80 5.40
N PRO A 10 -1.06 15.98 6.05
CA PRO A 10 -2.09 16.40 7.01
C PRO A 10 -3.50 16.37 6.40
N ALA A 11 -3.65 16.79 5.14
CA ALA A 11 -4.94 16.78 4.44
C ALA A 11 -5.50 15.35 4.31
N GLN A 12 -4.68 14.38 3.91
CA GLN A 12 -5.11 12.98 3.80
C GLN A 12 -5.50 12.37 5.15
N LYS A 13 -4.81 12.74 6.24
CA LYS A 13 -5.12 12.25 7.59
C LYS A 13 -6.47 12.75 8.11
N SER A 14 -6.84 13.98 7.73
CA SER A 14 -8.09 14.64 8.17
C SER A 14 -9.28 14.35 7.25
N PHE A 15 -9.07 13.71 6.12
CA PHE A 15 -10.14 13.40 5.17
C PHE A 15 -10.96 12.18 5.61
N VAL A 16 -12.27 12.22 5.34
CA VAL A 16 -13.18 11.08 5.52
C VAL A 16 -13.45 10.46 4.16
N TYR A 17 -12.99 9.22 3.97
CA TYR A 17 -13.07 8.50 2.70
C TYR A 17 -14.43 7.85 2.51
N ALA A 18 -14.86 7.77 1.25
CA ALA A 18 -16.18 7.29 0.88
C ALA A 18 -16.39 5.81 1.25
N ASP A 19 -15.34 5.00 1.15
CA ASP A 19 -15.35 3.59 1.53
C ASP A 19 -13.97 3.12 2.04
N GLU A 20 -13.94 1.90 2.58
CA GLU A 20 -12.71 1.29 3.10
C GLU A 20 -11.69 1.00 2.00
N ALA A 21 -12.12 0.75 0.76
CA ALA A 21 -11.21 0.46 -0.34
C ALA A 21 -10.41 1.72 -0.74
N ASP A 22 -11.06 2.88 -0.78
CA ASP A 22 -10.42 4.16 -1.02
C ASP A 22 -9.46 4.55 0.11
N MET A 23 -9.83 4.33 1.36
CA MET A 23 -8.92 4.53 2.51
C MET A 23 -7.67 3.67 2.39
N LEU A 24 -7.82 2.38 2.04
CA LEU A 24 -6.71 1.46 1.82
C LEU A 24 -5.85 1.85 0.62
N ASN A 25 -6.47 2.33 -0.47
CA ASN A 25 -5.73 2.84 -1.64
C ASN A 25 -4.89 4.06 -1.26
N VAL A 26 -5.41 4.96 -0.42
CA VAL A 26 -4.63 6.11 0.06
C VAL A 26 -3.51 5.69 1.01
N ALA A 27 -3.75 4.72 1.90
CA ALA A 27 -2.72 4.18 2.78
C ALA A 27 -1.53 3.60 1.99
N MET A 28 -1.80 2.95 0.85
CA MET A 28 -0.80 2.27 0.03
C MET A 28 -0.17 3.15 -1.07
N PHE A 29 -0.99 3.93 -1.76
CA PHE A 29 -0.61 4.62 -3.00
C PHE A 29 -0.69 6.14 -2.89
N GLY A 30 -1.19 6.67 -1.76
CA GLY A 30 -1.37 8.10 -1.55
C GLY A 30 -2.46 8.73 -2.39
N LYS A 31 -3.35 7.93 -3.01
CA LYS A 31 -4.42 8.41 -3.89
C LYS A 31 -5.67 7.54 -3.79
N THR A 32 -6.81 8.18 -3.98
CA THR A 32 -8.14 7.55 -4.12
C THR A 32 -8.29 6.90 -5.50
N ALA A 33 -9.30 6.04 -5.65
CA ALA A 33 -9.63 5.46 -6.95
C ALA A 33 -10.00 6.51 -8.00
N ARG A 34 -10.62 7.62 -7.56
CA ARG A 34 -10.95 8.78 -8.41
C ARG A 34 -9.70 9.49 -8.91
N GLU A 35 -8.81 9.88 -8.01
CA GLU A 35 -7.55 10.56 -8.37
C GLU A 35 -6.71 9.69 -9.29
N TRP A 36 -6.61 8.38 -9.03
CA TRP A 36 -5.92 7.47 -9.93
C TRP A 36 -6.54 7.45 -11.33
N ARG A 37 -7.87 7.47 -11.45
CA ARG A 37 -8.55 7.45 -12.75
C ARG A 37 -8.38 8.77 -13.51
N GLU A 38 -8.40 9.88 -12.80
CA GLU A 38 -8.14 11.22 -13.36
C GLU A 38 -6.71 11.32 -13.91
N GLU A 39 -5.73 10.74 -13.22
CA GLU A 39 -4.33 10.67 -13.67
C GLU A 39 -4.09 9.66 -14.80
N ASN A 40 -4.95 8.64 -14.94
CA ASN A 40 -4.78 7.53 -15.87
C ASN A 40 -5.99 7.35 -16.82
N PRO A 41 -6.38 8.37 -17.60
CA PRO A 41 -7.63 8.36 -18.38
C PRO A 41 -7.65 7.29 -19.50
N ASN A 42 -6.47 6.84 -19.95
CA ASN A 42 -6.33 5.87 -21.03
C ASN A 42 -6.13 4.42 -20.56
N LEU A 43 -6.00 4.20 -19.24
CA LEU A 43 -5.85 2.87 -18.67
C LEU A 43 -7.21 2.25 -18.36
N LYS A 44 -7.36 0.96 -18.66
CA LYS A 44 -8.56 0.19 -18.33
C LYS A 44 -8.37 -0.48 -16.98
N GLY A 45 -9.43 -0.62 -16.20
CA GLY A 45 -9.34 -1.21 -14.85
C GLY A 45 -9.09 -0.16 -13.77
N ASN A 46 -8.53 -0.55 -12.64
CA ASN A 46 -8.31 0.24 -11.43
C ASN A 46 -6.86 0.15 -10.93
N ILE A 47 -6.49 0.97 -9.95
CA ILE A 47 -5.13 1.05 -9.41
C ILE A 47 -4.51 -0.29 -9.01
N ARG A 48 -5.32 -1.23 -8.48
CA ARG A 48 -4.83 -2.54 -8.02
C ARG A 48 -4.48 -3.47 -9.18
N ASP A 49 -5.08 -3.27 -10.36
CA ASP A 49 -4.74 -4.03 -11.57
C ASP A 49 -3.33 -3.70 -12.09
N TYR A 50 -2.78 -2.56 -11.65
CA TYR A 50 -1.44 -2.07 -12.00
C TYR A 50 -0.46 -2.11 -10.82
N ALA A 51 -0.84 -2.71 -9.70
CA ALA A 51 0.01 -2.85 -8.53
C ALA A 51 0.97 -4.05 -8.69
N SER A 52 2.17 -3.95 -8.11
CA SER A 52 3.11 -5.07 -8.07
C SER A 52 2.62 -6.18 -7.12
N ILE A 53 3.15 -7.39 -7.27
CA ILE A 53 2.83 -8.53 -6.39
C ILE A 53 3.07 -8.16 -4.91
N ASN A 54 4.19 -7.49 -4.61
CA ASN A 54 4.51 -7.04 -3.25
C ASN A 54 3.47 -6.05 -2.71
N GLN A 55 2.99 -5.14 -3.56
CA GLN A 55 1.95 -4.18 -3.19
C GLN A 55 0.60 -4.87 -2.95
N LEU A 56 0.26 -5.89 -3.74
CA LEU A 56 -0.96 -6.69 -3.56
C LEU A 56 -0.90 -7.52 -2.26
N ILE A 57 0.25 -8.10 -1.93
CA ILE A 57 0.46 -8.79 -0.65
C ILE A 57 0.27 -7.83 0.52
N CYS A 58 0.87 -6.63 0.44
CA CYS A 58 0.71 -5.59 1.45
C CYS A 58 -0.76 -5.17 1.62
N LEU A 59 -1.48 -4.94 0.52
CA LEU A 59 -2.92 -4.63 0.53
C LEU A 59 -3.74 -5.74 1.20
N SER A 60 -3.51 -7.00 0.82
CA SER A 60 -4.22 -8.14 1.43
C SER A 60 -4.00 -8.21 2.94
N ASN A 61 -2.79 -7.95 3.40
CA ASN A 61 -2.53 -7.87 4.84
C ASN A 61 -3.22 -6.65 5.50
N MET A 62 -3.20 -5.49 4.85
CA MET A 62 -3.87 -4.29 5.36
C MET A 62 -5.40 -4.46 5.45
N GLU A 63 -6.02 -5.17 4.52
CA GLU A 63 -7.45 -5.50 4.57
C GLU A 63 -7.79 -6.32 5.81
N ASN A 64 -6.98 -7.34 6.11
CA ASN A 64 -7.13 -8.14 7.32
C ASN A 64 -6.95 -7.30 8.59
N LEU A 65 -5.91 -6.47 8.65
CA LEU A 65 -5.66 -5.60 9.81
C LEU A 65 -6.74 -4.52 9.98
N ASN A 66 -7.27 -3.99 8.88
CA ASN A 66 -8.35 -3.01 8.94
C ASN A 66 -9.59 -3.63 9.58
N ALA A 67 -9.94 -4.88 9.26
CA ALA A 67 -11.02 -5.59 9.90
C ALA A 67 -10.80 -5.75 11.42
N VAL A 68 -9.56 -6.07 11.84
CA VAL A 68 -9.19 -6.12 13.26
C VAL A 68 -9.36 -4.75 13.92
N PHE A 69 -8.84 -3.67 13.32
CA PHE A 69 -8.94 -2.33 13.88
C PHE A 69 -10.38 -1.80 13.95
N ILE A 70 -11.25 -2.21 13.01
CA ILE A 70 -12.69 -1.92 13.06
C ILE A 70 -13.30 -2.60 14.30
N ASN A 71 -12.96 -3.87 14.55
CA ASN A 71 -13.45 -4.59 15.73
C ASN A 71 -12.91 -4.01 17.05
N GLU A 72 -11.72 -3.43 17.04
CA GLU A 72 -11.14 -2.69 18.17
C GLU A 72 -11.75 -1.29 18.36
N GLY A 73 -12.64 -0.84 17.46
CA GLY A 73 -13.34 0.44 17.58
C GLY A 73 -12.52 1.67 17.17
N LEU A 74 -11.41 1.49 16.45
CA LEU A 74 -10.60 2.62 15.97
C LEU A 74 -11.35 3.41 14.90
N SER A 75 -11.22 4.73 14.91
CA SER A 75 -11.79 5.58 13.86
C SER A 75 -11.06 5.41 12.52
N GLN A 76 -11.73 5.72 11.39
CA GLN A 76 -11.15 5.56 10.06
C GLN A 76 -9.82 6.34 9.89
N SER A 77 -9.71 7.54 10.47
CA SER A 77 -8.49 8.35 10.46
C SER A 77 -7.33 7.68 11.23
N GLU A 78 -7.60 7.12 12.40
CA GLU A 78 -6.59 6.37 13.18
C GLU A 78 -6.13 5.12 12.43
N ARG A 79 -7.08 4.38 11.83
CA ARG A 79 -6.78 3.19 11.03
C ARG A 79 -5.91 3.55 9.84
N LEU A 80 -6.25 4.58 9.09
CA LEU A 80 -5.48 5.06 7.94
C LEU A 80 -4.02 5.36 8.32
N VAL A 81 -3.79 6.09 9.41
CA VAL A 81 -2.44 6.41 9.87
C VAL A 81 -1.66 5.14 10.26
N LYS A 82 -2.30 4.20 10.96
CA LYS A 82 -1.67 2.92 11.33
C LYS A 82 -1.35 2.07 10.10
N LEU A 83 -2.30 1.94 9.19
CA LEU A 83 -2.17 1.12 7.97
C LEU A 83 -1.08 1.67 7.05
N ASN A 84 -0.98 2.99 6.86
CA ASN A 84 0.12 3.58 6.07
C ASN A 84 1.50 3.27 6.69
N LYS A 85 1.64 3.37 8.02
CA LYS A 85 2.91 3.01 8.69
C LYS A 85 3.25 1.53 8.49
N ILE A 86 2.26 0.64 8.58
CA ILE A 86 2.43 -0.79 8.35
C ILE A 86 2.81 -1.06 6.89
N ALA A 87 2.16 -0.38 5.94
CA ALA A 87 2.48 -0.51 4.52
C ALA A 87 3.92 -0.11 4.21
N ILE A 88 4.38 1.01 4.78
CA ILE A 88 5.77 1.48 4.67
C ILE A 88 6.74 0.43 5.21
N GLN A 89 6.44 -0.15 6.38
CA GLN A 89 7.28 -1.18 6.98
C GLN A 89 7.31 -2.46 6.15
N GLN A 90 6.16 -2.92 5.67
CA GLN A 90 6.06 -4.14 4.85
C GLN A 90 6.79 -3.98 3.51
N MET A 91 6.62 -2.86 2.83
CA MET A 91 7.30 -2.61 1.57
C MET A 91 8.82 -2.52 1.74
N LYS A 92 9.31 -1.90 2.82
CA LYS A 92 10.74 -1.92 3.17
C LYS A 92 11.26 -3.35 3.36
N VAL A 93 10.50 -4.23 4.02
CA VAL A 93 10.93 -5.63 4.21
C VAL A 93 10.94 -6.38 2.89
N LEU A 94 9.91 -6.22 2.06
CA LEU A 94 9.78 -6.92 0.78
C LEU A 94 10.86 -6.49 -0.24
N GLU A 95 11.18 -5.20 -0.33
CA GLU A 95 12.31 -4.73 -1.14
C GLU A 95 13.63 -5.36 -0.70
N ASN A 96 13.91 -5.39 0.61
CA ASN A 96 15.14 -6.01 1.14
C ASN A 96 15.20 -7.52 0.88
N VAL A 97 14.06 -8.22 0.84
CA VAL A 97 14.01 -9.66 0.53
C VAL A 97 14.35 -9.91 -0.93
N ASP A 98 13.81 -9.09 -1.83
CA ASP A 98 14.12 -9.19 -3.25
C ASP A 98 15.61 -8.91 -3.50
N ASP A 99 16.17 -7.86 -2.91
CA ASP A 99 17.61 -7.57 -2.98
C ASP A 99 18.47 -8.75 -2.49
N LYS A 100 18.09 -9.38 -1.37
CA LYS A 100 18.82 -10.55 -0.84
C LYS A 100 18.67 -11.79 -1.71
N ARG A 101 17.54 -12.00 -2.38
CA ARG A 101 17.34 -13.10 -3.34
C ARG A 101 18.19 -12.88 -4.59
N PHE A 102 18.26 -11.65 -5.10
CA PHE A 102 19.14 -11.30 -6.21
C PHE A 102 20.61 -11.56 -5.87
N LEU A 103 21.08 -11.16 -4.68
CA LEU A 103 22.44 -11.44 -4.24
C LEU A 103 22.72 -12.96 -4.20
N LYS A 104 21.83 -13.77 -3.64
CA LYS A 104 22.02 -15.23 -3.58
C LYS A 104 22.16 -15.90 -4.95
N LEU A 105 21.37 -15.48 -5.94
CA LEU A 105 21.44 -16.04 -7.30
C LEU A 105 22.79 -15.69 -7.97
N THR A 106 23.29 -14.46 -7.77
CA THR A 106 24.59 -14.05 -8.32
C THR A 106 25.78 -14.78 -7.69
N TYR A 107 25.68 -15.23 -6.45
CA TYR A 107 26.71 -16.07 -5.83
C TYR A 107 26.66 -17.52 -6.30
N SER A 108 25.46 -18.07 -6.56
CA SER A 108 25.31 -19.45 -7.04
C SER A 108 25.67 -19.66 -8.51
N GLU A 109 25.64 -18.61 -9.35
CA GLU A 109 26.01 -18.72 -10.77
C GLU A 109 27.52 -18.54 -11.04
N ASN A 110 28.29 -18.07 -10.04
CA ASN A 110 29.74 -17.85 -10.15
C ASN A 110 30.58 -18.85 -9.32
N SER A 111 29.99 -19.97 -8.90
CA SER A 111 30.65 -21.03 -8.11
C SER A 111 30.69 -22.35 -8.86
#